data_AF-A0A1J8Q5C3-F1
#
_entry.id   AF-A0A1J8Q5C3-F1
#
_cell.length_a   1.000
_cell.length_b   1.000
_cell.length_c   1.000
_cell.angle_alpha   90.00
_cell.angle_beta   90.00
_cell.angle_gamma   90.00
#
_symmetry.space_group_name_H-M   'P 1'
#
loop_
_entity.id
_entity.type
_entity.pdbx_description
1 polymer ?
#
loop_
_entity_poly.entity_id
_entity_poly.type
_entity_poly.pdbx_seq_one_letter_code
_entity_poly.pdbx_strand_id
1 'polypeptide(L)'
;MSSGWRDICVSALICATLLAAIRHEIRKRKAGLLPPGPPPIPIIGNVRGIDVNAPWLTYTEWGRRYGDIVYSHFFNQEIIVINSEKVATELLEKRSQNYSDRPKIPTNSLFGLDFNTIFMGYGARWRRQRRIFHQAFRAEAALSYRPMQQRKIQQLLHNLLHTPHEFLNHLHIYSSSVIMSVTYDYDTEPRDDPLVEVVGKTLELALQELRPEVAAVLSAFPFLLRLPAWVPGMSIKKKAAQSREWVRNWMEDPYQLVLRRMADGTARSCMVSDALRRIGTEDPSVESQTIKESAATAVGGEYQSNIACYNS
;
A
#
# COMPACT_ATOMS: atom_id res chain seq x y z
N MET A 1 51.31 4.70 30.38
CA MET A 1 50.30 4.30 29.37
C MET A 1 48.83 4.55 29.80
N SER A 2 48.55 5.24 30.92
CA SER A 2 47.19 5.47 31.44
C SER A 2 46.61 6.87 31.18
N SER A 3 47.40 7.83 30.65
CA SER A 3 46.94 9.21 30.41
C SER A 3 46.06 9.35 29.17
N GLY A 4 46.42 8.70 28.06
CA GLY A 4 45.68 8.86 26.80
C GLY A 4 44.23 8.38 26.83
N TRP A 5 43.90 7.39 27.67
CA TRP A 5 42.52 6.92 27.84
C TRP A 5 41.63 7.94 28.54
N ARG A 6 42.17 8.73 29.47
CA ARG A 6 41.41 9.75 30.20
C ARG A 6 41.06 10.92 29.28
N ASP A 7 41.99 11.34 28.43
CA ASP A 7 41.78 12.43 27.48
C ASP A 7 40.76 12.07 26.38
N ILE A 8 40.75 10.80 25.93
CA ILE A 8 39.75 10.27 25.01
C ILE A 8 38.36 10.25 25.67
N CYS A 9 38.26 9.78 26.91
CA CYS A 9 36.98 9.75 27.64
C CYS A 9 36.43 11.16 27.90
N VAL A 10 37.28 12.12 28.28
CA VAL A 10 36.87 13.52 28.52
C VAL A 10 36.41 14.17 27.21
N SER A 11 37.15 13.97 26.12
CA SER A 11 36.77 14.48 24.80
C SER A 11 35.44 13.90 24.31
N ALA A 12 35.22 12.60 24.52
CA ALA A 12 33.95 11.94 24.19
C ALA A 12 32.78 12.49 25.02
N LEU A 13 33.00 12.77 26.32
CA LEU A 13 31.98 13.33 27.21
C LEU A 13 31.60 14.77 26.80
N ILE A 14 32.59 15.60 26.44
CA ILE A 14 32.39 16.96 25.96
C ILE A 14 31.64 16.94 24.62
N CYS A 15 32.02 16.08 23.68
CA CYS A 15 31.29 15.90 22.42
C CYS A 15 29.85 15.44 22.65
N ALA A 16 29.62 14.48 23.56
CA ALA A 16 28.28 14.00 23.87
C ALA A 16 27.40 15.08 24.51
N THR A 17 27.93 15.88 25.42
CA THR A 17 27.21 16.99 26.08
C THR A 17 26.92 18.14 25.11
N LEU A 18 27.87 18.51 24.26
CA LEU A 18 27.65 19.50 23.18
C LEU A 18 26.60 19.02 22.18
N LEU A 19 26.65 17.76 21.74
CA LEU A 19 25.64 17.17 20.86
C LEU A 19 24.26 17.13 21.53
N ALA A 20 24.19 16.84 22.83
CA ALA A 20 22.95 16.87 23.59
C ALA A 20 22.37 18.28 23.71
N ALA A 21 23.22 19.29 23.98
CA ALA A 21 22.82 20.70 24.08
C ALA A 21 22.34 21.24 22.72
N ILE A 22 23.06 20.97 21.63
CA ILE A 22 22.66 21.35 20.27
C ILE A 22 21.32 20.69 19.90
N ARG A 23 21.16 19.39 20.20
CA ARG A 23 19.88 18.68 19.98
C ARG A 23 18.76 19.27 20.81
N HIS A 24 19.02 19.67 22.06
CA HIS A 24 18.03 20.30 22.93
C HIS A 24 17.57 21.64 22.36
N GLU A 25 18.50 22.48 21.91
CA GLU A 25 18.18 23.79 21.33
C GLU A 25 17.41 23.67 20.00
N ILE A 26 17.80 22.73 19.13
CA ILE A 26 17.06 22.44 17.89
C ILE A 26 15.63 21.96 18.21
N ARG A 27 15.45 21.09 19.20
CA ARG A 27 14.14 20.61 19.63
C ARG A 27 13.26 21.74 20.17
N LYS A 28 13.83 22.61 21.00
CA LYS A 28 13.12 23.77 21.56
C LYS A 28 12.61 24.71 20.47
N ARG A 29 13.43 24.97 19.45
CA ARG A 29 13.03 25.79 18.29
C ARG A 29 11.91 25.15 17.47
N LYS A 30 11.95 23.83 17.26
CA LYS A 30 10.89 23.09 16.54
C LYS A 30 9.58 23.01 17.34
N ALA A 31 9.64 22.98 18.67
CA ALA A 31 8.45 22.82 19.53
C ALA A 31 7.41 23.94 19.40
N GLY A 32 7.81 25.14 18.95
CA GLY A 32 6.86 26.25 18.69
C GLY A 32 6.19 26.21 17.31
N LEU A 33 6.66 25.36 16.40
CA LEU A 33 6.18 25.27 15.01
C LEU A 33 5.38 23.99 14.73
N LEU A 34 5.51 22.99 15.61
CA LEU A 34 4.88 21.68 15.44
C LEU A 34 3.65 21.57 16.34
N PRO A 35 2.63 20.79 15.92
CA PRO A 35 1.51 20.44 16.78
C PRO A 35 1.97 19.79 18.10
N PRO A 36 1.13 19.82 19.15
CA PRO A 36 1.43 19.13 20.40
C PRO A 36 1.51 17.61 20.20
N GLY A 37 2.14 16.91 21.13
CA GLY A 37 2.19 15.45 21.07
C GLY A 37 2.98 14.79 22.18
N PRO A 38 3.02 13.45 22.18
CA PRO A 38 3.69 12.68 23.22
C PRO A 38 5.19 13.00 23.30
N PRO A 39 5.77 13.07 24.50
CA PRO A 39 7.20 13.36 24.67
C PRO A 39 8.03 12.25 24.02
N PRO A 40 8.94 12.56 23.08
CA PRO A 40 9.71 11.56 22.38
C PRO A 40 10.89 11.04 23.22
N ILE A 41 11.15 9.74 23.13
CA ILE A 41 12.37 9.14 23.67
C ILE A 41 13.54 9.52 22.74
N PRO A 42 14.73 9.88 23.27
CA PRO A 42 15.90 10.15 22.43
C PRO A 42 16.16 9.05 21.39
N ILE A 43 16.48 9.46 20.15
CA ILE A 43 16.81 8.60 18.98
C ILE A 43 15.61 7.82 18.42
N ILE A 44 14.81 7.16 19.26
CA ILE A 44 13.73 6.27 18.81
C ILE A 44 12.42 7.03 18.57
N GLY A 45 12.19 8.14 19.27
CA GLY A 45 10.95 8.91 19.18
C GLY A 45 9.82 8.30 20.00
N ASN A 46 8.62 8.23 19.43
CA ASN A 46 7.39 7.80 20.12
C ASN A 46 7.02 6.32 19.89
N VAL A 47 7.90 5.54 19.26
CA VAL A 47 7.63 4.14 18.86
C VAL A 47 7.11 3.28 20.01
N ARG A 48 7.69 3.41 21.21
CA ARG A 48 7.29 2.61 22.39
C ARG A 48 5.89 2.91 22.91
N GLY A 49 5.33 4.08 22.56
CA GLY A 49 4.02 4.50 23.01
C GLY A 49 2.88 3.96 22.15
N ILE A 50 3.17 3.18 21.11
CA ILE A 50 2.19 2.71 20.13
C ILE A 50 1.98 1.21 20.30
N ASP A 51 0.70 0.85 20.43
CA ASP A 51 0.27 -0.51 20.20
C ASP A 51 0.31 -0.81 18.70
N VAL A 52 1.28 -1.62 18.28
CA VAL A 52 1.50 -1.99 16.88
C VAL A 52 0.37 -2.84 16.30
N ASN A 53 -0.41 -3.51 17.16
CA ASN A 53 -1.54 -4.35 16.71
C ASN A 53 -2.81 -3.51 16.52
N ALA A 54 -2.95 -2.43 17.30
CA ALA A 54 -4.10 -1.53 17.24
C ALA A 54 -3.67 -0.05 17.33
N PRO A 55 -2.87 0.44 16.36
CA PRO A 55 -2.30 1.78 16.44
C PRO A 55 -3.37 2.89 16.48
N TRP A 56 -4.53 2.65 15.87
CA TRP A 56 -5.67 3.59 15.89
C TRP A 56 -6.19 3.86 17.31
N LEU A 57 -6.10 2.90 18.24
CA LEU A 57 -6.48 3.12 19.65
C LEU A 57 -5.51 4.08 20.32
N THR A 58 -4.21 3.91 20.08
CA THR A 58 -3.18 4.82 20.58
C THR A 58 -3.40 6.24 20.02
N TYR A 59 -3.63 6.36 18.71
CA TYR A 59 -3.84 7.64 18.05
C TYR A 59 -5.09 8.36 18.52
N THR A 60 -6.17 7.62 18.80
CA THR A 60 -7.39 8.15 19.40
C THR A 60 -7.11 8.71 20.79
N GLU A 61 -6.36 7.99 21.62
CA GLU A 61 -6.00 8.44 22.95
C GLU A 61 -5.10 9.67 22.92
N TRP A 62 -4.17 9.73 21.97
CA TRP A 62 -3.38 10.93 21.73
C TRP A 62 -4.25 12.11 21.29
N GLY A 63 -5.28 11.87 20.48
CA GLY A 63 -6.27 12.88 20.11
C GLY A 63 -6.97 13.47 21.32
N ARG A 64 -7.43 12.63 22.26
CA ARG A 64 -8.05 13.08 23.52
C ARG A 64 -7.10 13.91 24.38
N ARG A 65 -5.81 13.57 24.38
CA ARG A 65 -4.81 14.18 25.27
C ARG A 65 -4.17 15.44 24.70
N TYR A 66 -3.91 15.48 23.41
CA TYR A 66 -3.12 16.53 22.75
C TYR A 66 -3.95 17.37 21.76
N GLY A 67 -5.16 16.93 21.42
CA GLY A 67 -6.10 17.63 20.54
C GLY A 67 -6.17 17.06 19.13
N ASP A 68 -6.82 17.83 18.26
CA ASP A 68 -7.23 17.42 16.91
C ASP A 68 -6.05 17.12 15.95
N ILE A 69 -4.87 17.68 16.22
CA ILE A 69 -3.65 17.49 15.44
C ILE A 69 -2.52 17.12 16.39
N VAL A 70 -1.95 15.95 16.19
CA VAL A 70 -0.88 15.44 17.05
C VAL A 70 0.38 15.22 16.23
N TYR A 71 1.50 15.76 16.71
CA TYR A 71 2.81 15.47 16.17
C TYR A 71 3.46 14.29 16.91
N SER A 72 4.03 13.37 16.16
CA SER A 72 4.88 12.30 16.68
C SER A 72 6.00 12.01 15.69
N HIS A 73 7.01 11.25 16.11
CA HIS A 73 8.00 10.76 15.16
C HIS A 73 8.51 9.37 15.54
N PHE A 74 8.88 8.58 14.53
CA PHE A 74 9.57 7.29 14.69
C PHE A 74 10.91 7.38 14.01
N PHE A 75 12.00 7.27 14.78
CA PHE A 75 13.33 7.56 14.27
C PHE A 75 13.37 8.92 13.54
N ASN A 76 13.65 8.93 12.25
CA ASN A 76 13.71 10.12 11.39
C ASN A 76 12.41 10.40 10.61
N GLN A 77 11.34 9.64 10.85
CA GLN A 77 10.06 9.81 10.18
C GLN A 77 9.13 10.67 11.05
N GLU A 78 8.83 11.89 10.59
CA GLU A 78 7.89 12.81 11.20
C GLU A 78 6.45 12.44 10.81
N ILE A 79 5.53 12.40 11.78
CA ILE A 79 4.16 11.91 11.61
C ILE A 79 3.19 12.91 12.22
N ILE A 80 2.17 13.26 11.44
CA ILE A 80 1.02 14.06 11.88
C ILE A 80 -0.19 13.15 11.93
N VAL A 81 -0.78 13.02 13.11
CA VAL A 81 -2.04 12.30 13.34
C VAL A 81 -3.17 13.32 13.35
N ILE A 82 -4.20 13.07 12.53
CA ILE A 82 -5.40 13.91 12.43
C ILE A 82 -6.55 13.17 13.12
N ASN A 83 -7.11 13.78 14.16
CA ASN A 83 -8.16 13.19 15.01
C ASN A 83 -9.51 13.92 14.91
N SER A 84 -9.69 14.79 13.91
CA SER A 84 -10.89 15.63 13.73
C SER A 84 -11.28 15.70 12.27
N GLU A 85 -12.57 15.48 12.00
CA GLU A 85 -13.15 15.55 10.65
C GLU A 85 -12.87 16.92 10.01
N LYS A 86 -13.10 18.00 10.76
CA LYS A 86 -12.86 19.37 10.30
C LYS A 86 -11.42 19.56 9.80
N VAL A 87 -10.44 19.02 10.52
CA VAL A 87 -9.03 19.09 10.11
C VAL A 87 -8.78 18.20 8.90
N ALA A 88 -9.34 16.98 8.88
CA ALA A 88 -9.20 16.07 7.76
C ALA A 88 -9.74 16.70 6.47
N THR A 89 -10.92 17.30 6.48
CA THR A 89 -11.49 18.03 5.34
C THR A 89 -10.61 19.22 4.92
N GLU A 90 -10.15 20.03 5.87
CA GLU A 90 -9.33 21.19 5.56
C GLU A 90 -7.98 20.82 4.92
N LEU A 91 -7.32 19.77 5.41
CA LEU A 91 -6.02 19.34 4.92
C LEU A 91 -6.14 18.42 3.69
N LEU A 92 -6.93 17.36 3.78
CA LEU A 92 -6.93 16.29 2.78
C LEU A 92 -7.83 16.59 1.57
N GLU A 93 -8.89 17.40 1.73
CA GLU A 93 -9.76 17.78 0.61
C GLU A 93 -9.40 19.15 0.05
N LYS A 94 -9.57 20.21 0.85
CA LYS A 94 -9.39 21.59 0.37
C LYS A 94 -7.95 21.90 -0.04
N ARG A 95 -6.98 21.28 0.63
CA ARG A 95 -5.54 21.42 0.35
C ARG A 95 -4.94 20.15 -0.24
N SER A 96 -5.77 19.30 -0.86
CA SER A 96 -5.37 18.02 -1.46
C SER A 96 -4.09 18.12 -2.31
N GLN A 97 -3.90 19.19 -3.08
CA GLN A 97 -2.68 19.37 -3.89
C GLN A 97 -1.38 19.35 -3.09
N ASN A 98 -1.41 19.76 -1.81
CA ASN A 98 -0.24 19.78 -0.92
C ASN A 98 -0.02 18.43 -0.21
N TYR A 99 -1.08 17.66 0.00
CA TYR A 99 -1.07 16.46 0.86
C TYR A 99 -1.40 15.15 0.12
N SER A 100 -1.58 15.19 -1.20
CA SER A 100 -1.91 14.00 -2.00
C SER A 100 -0.72 13.09 -2.30
N ASP A 101 0.50 13.52 -2.02
CA ASP A 101 1.68 12.69 -2.25
C ASP A 101 1.73 11.48 -1.30
N ARG A 102 2.54 10.48 -1.64
CA ARG A 102 2.72 9.26 -0.83
C ARG A 102 4.15 9.18 -0.31
N PRO A 103 4.34 8.82 0.98
CA PRO A 103 5.68 8.59 1.48
C PRO A 103 6.35 7.44 0.72
N LYS A 104 7.62 7.62 0.36
CA LYS A 104 8.40 6.53 -0.25
C LYS A 104 8.75 5.51 0.81
N ILE A 105 8.02 4.41 0.82
CA ILE A 105 8.25 3.29 1.72
C ILE A 105 9.19 2.28 1.01
N PRO A 106 10.44 2.09 1.48
CA PRO A 106 11.42 1.22 0.81
C PRO A 106 10.97 -0.24 0.67
N THR A 107 10.08 -0.70 1.55
CA THR A 107 9.59 -2.08 1.53
C THR A 107 8.66 -2.34 0.35
N ASN A 108 7.95 -1.32 -0.17
CA ASN A 108 7.04 -1.53 -1.32
C ASN A 108 7.81 -1.97 -2.58
N SER A 109 8.89 -1.28 -2.92
CA SER A 109 9.74 -1.64 -4.07
C SER A 109 10.54 -2.94 -3.82
N LEU A 110 10.87 -3.23 -2.56
CA LEU A 110 11.47 -4.50 -2.19
C LEU A 110 10.53 -5.66 -2.55
N PHE A 111 9.24 -5.56 -2.27
CA PHE A 111 8.23 -6.59 -2.55
C PHE A 111 7.66 -6.54 -3.98
N GLY A 112 8.06 -5.55 -4.78
CA GLY A 112 7.59 -5.36 -6.16
C GLY A 112 6.22 -4.68 -6.27
N LEU A 113 5.74 -4.03 -5.22
CA LEU A 113 4.41 -3.41 -5.17
C LEU A 113 4.43 -1.91 -5.55
N ASP A 114 5.56 -1.39 -6.03
CA ASP A 114 5.73 0.01 -6.42
C ASP A 114 4.93 0.41 -7.67
N PHE A 115 4.44 -0.57 -8.43
CA PHE A 115 3.50 -0.34 -9.53
C PHE A 115 2.10 0.08 -9.04
N ASN A 116 1.72 -0.31 -7.83
CA ASN A 116 0.37 -0.14 -7.31
C ASN A 116 0.09 1.34 -7.04
N THR A 117 -0.97 1.88 -7.65
CA THR A 117 -1.36 3.30 -7.53
C THR A 117 -1.54 3.75 -6.07
N ILE A 118 -1.90 2.84 -5.16
CA ILE A 118 -2.09 3.11 -3.72
C ILE A 118 -0.78 3.56 -3.05
N PHE A 119 0.35 3.01 -3.49
CA PHE A 119 1.68 3.28 -2.94
C PHE A 119 2.49 4.30 -3.76
N MET A 120 1.95 4.74 -4.89
CA MET A 120 2.66 5.57 -5.85
C MET A 120 2.58 7.05 -5.45
N GLY A 121 3.73 7.73 -5.48
CA GLY A 121 3.80 9.19 -5.32
C GLY A 121 3.08 9.93 -6.44
N TYR A 122 2.56 11.12 -6.13
CA TYR A 122 1.81 11.91 -7.10
C TYR A 122 2.71 12.34 -8.25
N GLY A 123 2.28 12.09 -9.49
CA GLY A 123 3.12 12.34 -10.67
C GLY A 123 2.46 11.95 -11.99
N ALA A 124 3.24 11.95 -13.07
CA ALA A 124 2.74 11.60 -14.41
C ALA A 124 2.26 10.14 -14.50
N ARG A 125 3.02 9.19 -13.93
CA ARG A 125 2.66 7.76 -13.88
C ARG A 125 1.35 7.54 -13.11
N TRP A 126 1.22 8.14 -11.92
CA TRP A 126 -0.01 8.07 -11.11
C TRP A 126 -1.21 8.62 -11.88
N ARG A 127 -1.08 9.80 -12.50
CA ARG A 127 -2.18 10.42 -13.28
C ARG A 127 -2.59 9.55 -14.47
N ARG A 128 -1.64 8.88 -15.12
CA ARG A 128 -1.91 7.97 -16.25
C ARG A 128 -2.65 6.71 -15.78
N GLN A 129 -2.18 6.03 -14.74
CA GLN A 129 -2.88 4.87 -14.17
C GLN A 129 -4.29 5.26 -13.68
N ARG A 130 -4.44 6.41 -13.00
CA ARG A 130 -5.73 6.92 -12.52
C ARG A 130 -6.70 7.22 -13.66
N ARG A 131 -6.22 7.71 -14.80
CA ARG A 131 -7.04 7.96 -15.99
C ARG A 131 -7.61 6.66 -16.56
N ILE A 132 -6.80 5.62 -16.69
CA ILE A 132 -7.23 4.30 -17.19
C ILE A 132 -8.29 3.71 -16.24
N PHE A 133 -8.01 3.72 -14.93
CA PHE A 133 -8.96 3.27 -13.90
C PHE A 133 -10.28 4.02 -13.98
N HIS A 134 -10.24 5.36 -14.00
CA HIS A 134 -11.44 6.18 -14.06
C HIS A 134 -12.28 5.94 -15.33
N GLN A 135 -11.64 5.67 -16.47
CA GLN A 135 -12.37 5.36 -17.71
C GLN A 135 -13.14 4.04 -17.64
N ALA A 136 -12.61 3.05 -16.92
CA ALA A 136 -13.26 1.75 -16.72
C ALA A 136 -14.34 1.80 -15.64
N PHE A 137 -14.12 2.54 -14.56
CA PHE A 137 -15.00 2.52 -13.38
C PHE A 137 -15.90 3.76 -13.20
N ARG A 138 -15.97 4.68 -14.19
CA ARG A 138 -16.95 5.77 -14.18
C ARG A 138 -18.39 5.26 -14.25
N ALA A 139 -19.34 6.05 -13.76
CA ALA A 139 -20.75 5.67 -13.64
C ALA A 139 -21.36 5.19 -14.97
N GLU A 140 -21.02 5.83 -16.09
CA GLU A 140 -21.53 5.44 -17.41
C GLU A 140 -20.96 4.11 -17.89
N ALA A 141 -19.67 3.85 -17.60
CA ALA A 141 -19.02 2.59 -17.95
C ALA A 141 -19.57 1.43 -17.10
N ALA A 142 -19.87 1.68 -15.83
CA ALA A 142 -20.44 0.67 -14.94
C ALA A 142 -21.77 0.08 -15.45
N LEU A 143 -22.54 0.83 -16.25
CA LEU A 143 -23.79 0.35 -16.85
C LEU A 143 -23.57 -0.83 -17.81
N SER A 144 -22.44 -0.87 -18.52
CA SER A 144 -22.14 -1.97 -19.46
C SER A 144 -21.83 -3.29 -18.75
N TYR A 145 -21.44 -3.24 -17.47
CA TYR A 145 -21.14 -4.42 -16.67
C TYR A 145 -22.38 -5.09 -16.06
N ARG A 146 -23.54 -4.44 -16.07
CA ARG A 146 -24.78 -4.94 -15.45
C ARG A 146 -25.16 -6.36 -15.90
N PRO A 147 -25.14 -6.73 -17.19
CA PRO A 147 -25.50 -8.09 -17.59
C PRO A 147 -24.54 -9.16 -17.03
N MET A 148 -23.26 -8.84 -16.90
CA MET A 148 -22.28 -9.71 -16.28
C MET A 148 -22.52 -9.81 -14.77
N GLN A 149 -22.74 -8.68 -14.08
CA GLN A 149 -23.02 -8.64 -12.65
C GLN A 149 -24.29 -9.45 -12.30
N GLN A 150 -25.35 -9.32 -13.09
CA GLN A 150 -26.58 -10.09 -12.90
C GLN A 150 -26.35 -11.61 -12.95
N ARG A 151 -25.55 -12.09 -13.92
CA ARG A 151 -25.19 -13.52 -14.01
C ARG A 151 -24.41 -13.98 -12.78
N LYS A 152 -23.43 -13.19 -12.31
CA LYS A 152 -22.64 -13.53 -11.11
C LYS A 152 -23.46 -13.45 -9.83
N ILE A 153 -24.42 -12.53 -9.73
CA ILE A 153 -25.37 -12.46 -8.60
C ILE A 153 -26.28 -13.70 -8.58
N GLN A 154 -26.76 -14.15 -9.73
CA GLN A 154 -27.56 -15.39 -9.80
C GLN A 154 -26.77 -16.60 -9.30
N GLN A 155 -25.49 -16.70 -9.67
CA GLN A 155 -24.58 -17.74 -9.16
C GLN A 155 -24.37 -17.62 -7.64
N LEU A 156 -24.14 -16.40 -7.13
CA LEU A 156 -24.03 -16.13 -5.70
C LEU A 156 -25.28 -16.60 -4.94
N LEU A 157 -26.47 -16.20 -5.41
CA LEU A 157 -27.75 -16.59 -4.80
C LEU A 157 -27.95 -18.11 -4.83
N HIS A 158 -27.63 -18.76 -5.96
CA HIS A 158 -27.68 -20.20 -6.09
C HIS A 158 -26.77 -20.88 -5.06
N ASN A 159 -25.52 -20.42 -4.92
CA ASN A 159 -24.57 -20.99 -3.97
C ASN A 159 -25.00 -20.76 -2.51
N LEU A 160 -25.54 -19.59 -2.20
CA LEU A 160 -26.08 -19.28 -0.87
C LEU A 160 -27.29 -20.15 -0.49
N LEU A 161 -28.12 -20.56 -1.46
CA LEU A 161 -29.23 -21.48 -1.21
C LEU A 161 -28.75 -22.90 -0.86
N HIS A 162 -27.61 -23.33 -1.41
CA HIS A 162 -27.09 -24.69 -1.21
C HIS A 162 -26.14 -24.80 -0.02
N THR A 163 -25.24 -23.83 0.16
CA THR A 163 -24.26 -23.81 1.28
C THR A 163 -24.26 -22.44 1.97
N PRO A 164 -25.36 -22.06 2.67
CA PRO A 164 -25.47 -20.74 3.31
C PRO A 164 -24.43 -20.50 4.41
N HIS A 165 -23.88 -21.57 5.00
CA HIS A 165 -22.83 -21.50 6.02
C HIS A 165 -21.48 -21.02 5.46
N GLU A 166 -21.27 -21.10 4.15
CA GLU A 166 -20.08 -20.58 3.45
C GLU A 166 -20.27 -19.13 2.97
N PHE A 167 -21.17 -18.35 3.60
CA PHE A 167 -21.57 -17.00 3.17
C PHE A 167 -20.40 -16.08 2.79
N LEU A 168 -19.39 -15.94 3.66
CA LEU A 168 -18.25 -15.06 3.42
C LEU A 168 -17.40 -15.53 2.23
N ASN A 169 -17.23 -16.84 2.08
CA ASN A 169 -16.50 -17.40 0.95
C ASN A 169 -17.24 -17.12 -0.37
N HIS A 170 -18.57 -17.25 -0.39
CA HIS A 170 -19.37 -16.93 -1.57
C HIS A 170 -19.29 -15.45 -1.95
N LEU A 171 -19.30 -14.54 -0.97
CA LEU A 171 -19.11 -13.11 -1.23
C LEU A 171 -17.71 -12.80 -1.77
N HIS A 172 -16.68 -13.44 -1.23
CA HIS A 172 -15.31 -13.31 -1.70
C HIS A 172 -15.19 -13.77 -3.16
N ILE A 173 -15.67 -14.98 -3.48
CA ILE A 173 -15.69 -15.51 -4.86
C ILE A 173 -16.46 -14.58 -5.79
N TYR A 174 -17.66 -14.13 -5.39
CA TYR A 174 -18.45 -13.21 -6.19
C TYR A 174 -17.69 -11.92 -6.52
N SER A 175 -17.10 -11.28 -5.52
CA SER A 175 -16.37 -10.03 -5.68
C SER A 175 -15.13 -10.20 -6.56
N SER A 176 -14.31 -11.23 -6.31
CA SER A 176 -13.13 -11.53 -7.12
C SER A 176 -13.53 -11.86 -8.57
N SER A 177 -14.64 -12.56 -8.76
CA SER A 177 -15.17 -12.89 -10.08
C SER A 177 -15.64 -11.65 -10.85
N VAL A 178 -16.28 -10.69 -10.17
CA VAL A 178 -16.68 -9.41 -10.78
C VAL A 178 -15.47 -8.60 -11.21
N ILE A 179 -14.49 -8.38 -10.33
CA ILE A 179 -13.33 -7.53 -10.66
C ILE A 179 -12.46 -8.16 -11.76
N MET A 180 -12.30 -9.49 -11.76
CA MET A 180 -11.57 -10.19 -12.81
C MET A 180 -12.27 -10.12 -14.17
N SER A 181 -13.60 -10.23 -14.20
CA SER A 181 -14.37 -10.05 -15.44
C SER A 181 -14.33 -8.61 -15.95
N VAL A 182 -14.47 -7.61 -15.07
CA VAL A 182 -14.39 -6.19 -15.47
C VAL A 182 -13.00 -5.84 -16.00
N THR A 183 -11.95 -6.35 -15.34
CA THR A 183 -10.57 -5.96 -15.65
C THR A 183 -10.03 -6.71 -16.87
N TYR A 184 -10.24 -8.02 -16.92
CA TYR A 184 -9.56 -8.93 -17.86
C TYR A 184 -10.50 -9.78 -18.71
N ASP A 185 -11.82 -9.56 -18.67
CA ASP A 185 -12.81 -10.48 -19.28
C ASP A 185 -12.64 -11.93 -18.77
N TYR A 186 -12.11 -12.09 -17.56
CA TYR A 186 -11.81 -13.41 -17.03
C TYR A 186 -13.00 -13.96 -16.24
N ASP A 187 -13.36 -15.20 -16.56
CA ASP A 187 -14.33 -15.99 -15.80
C ASP A 187 -13.54 -16.84 -14.81
N THR A 188 -13.65 -16.51 -13.53
CA THR A 188 -12.92 -17.20 -12.45
C THR A 188 -13.48 -18.59 -12.20
N GLU A 189 -12.61 -19.51 -11.79
CA GLU A 189 -13.03 -20.80 -11.29
C GLU A 189 -13.85 -20.66 -9.99
N PRO A 190 -14.84 -21.55 -9.75
CA PRO A 190 -15.68 -21.47 -8.56
C PRO A 190 -14.91 -21.61 -7.24
N ARG A 191 -13.76 -22.30 -7.25
CA ARG A 191 -12.89 -22.54 -6.09
C ARG A 191 -11.44 -22.55 -6.53
N ASP A 192 -10.56 -22.07 -5.67
CA ASP A 192 -9.09 -22.13 -5.81
C ASP A 192 -8.58 -21.63 -7.16
N ASP A 193 -9.17 -20.54 -7.65
CA ASP A 193 -8.75 -19.90 -8.89
C ASP A 193 -7.29 -19.45 -8.78
N PRO A 194 -6.39 -19.92 -9.66
CA PRO A 194 -4.96 -19.69 -9.51
C PRO A 194 -4.59 -18.21 -9.63
N LEU A 195 -5.33 -17.41 -10.42
CA LEU A 195 -5.04 -15.99 -10.56
C LEU A 195 -5.48 -15.23 -9.32
N VAL A 196 -6.65 -15.55 -8.77
CA VAL A 196 -7.14 -14.95 -7.52
C VAL A 196 -6.26 -15.35 -6.33
N GLU A 197 -5.83 -16.60 -6.27
CA GLU A 197 -4.99 -17.12 -5.17
C GLU A 197 -3.62 -16.45 -5.14
N VAL A 198 -2.99 -16.20 -6.31
CA VAL A 198 -1.71 -15.48 -6.39
C VAL A 198 -1.84 -14.04 -5.87
N VAL A 199 -2.95 -13.35 -6.16
CA VAL A 199 -3.22 -12.01 -5.60
C VAL A 199 -3.35 -12.10 -4.08
N GLY A 200 -4.13 -13.05 -3.58
CA GLY A 200 -4.37 -13.23 -2.15
C GLY A 200 -3.08 -13.51 -1.37
N LYS A 201 -2.29 -14.49 -1.81
CA LYS A 201 -0.98 -14.83 -1.22
C LYS A 201 -0.04 -13.63 -1.20
N THR A 202 -0.01 -12.84 -2.27
CA THR A 202 0.83 -11.65 -2.37
C THR A 202 0.42 -10.58 -1.36
N LEU A 203 -0.88 -10.31 -1.25
CA LEU A 203 -1.41 -9.29 -0.35
C LEU A 203 -1.33 -9.70 1.12
N GLU A 204 -1.57 -10.96 1.44
CA GLU A 204 -1.39 -11.49 2.79
C GLU A 204 0.07 -11.37 3.24
N LEU A 205 1.02 -11.78 2.37
CA LEU A 205 2.44 -11.62 2.64
C LEU A 205 2.81 -10.14 2.82
N ALA A 206 2.24 -9.26 1.99
CA ALA A 206 2.44 -7.82 2.09
C ALA A 206 1.92 -7.27 3.43
N LEU A 207 0.73 -7.69 3.90
CA LEU A 207 0.18 -7.28 5.19
C LEU A 207 1.05 -7.72 6.37
N GLN A 208 1.63 -8.92 6.30
CA GLN A 208 2.49 -9.46 7.36
C GLN A 208 3.86 -8.76 7.41
N GLU A 209 4.44 -8.42 6.25
CA GLU A 209 5.83 -7.96 6.16
C GLU A 209 5.99 -6.44 5.99
N LEU A 210 5.01 -5.74 5.40
CA LEU A 210 5.04 -4.28 5.17
C LEU A 210 4.49 -3.48 6.35
N ARG A 211 4.65 -3.99 7.57
CA ARG A 211 4.19 -3.30 8.77
C ARG A 211 4.90 -1.94 8.91
N PRO A 212 4.22 -0.89 9.38
CA PRO A 212 4.80 0.44 9.52
C PRO A 212 6.12 0.47 10.31
N GLU A 213 6.27 -0.39 11.31
CA GLU A 213 7.47 -0.47 12.14
C GLU A 213 8.67 -1.02 11.35
N VAL A 214 8.43 -2.06 10.54
CA VAL A 214 9.46 -2.64 9.67
C VAL A 214 9.89 -1.61 8.63
N ALA A 215 8.92 -0.93 8.03
CA ALA A 215 9.18 0.17 7.10
C ALA A 215 9.98 1.31 7.76
N ALA A 216 9.63 1.70 8.99
CA ALA A 216 10.31 2.76 9.74
C ALA A 216 11.78 2.38 10.05
N VAL A 217 12.03 1.14 10.50
CA VAL A 217 13.39 0.64 10.76
C VAL A 217 14.23 0.63 9.50
N LEU A 218 13.70 0.09 8.40
CA LEU A 218 14.43 0.02 7.12
C LEU A 218 14.65 1.40 6.49
N SER A 219 13.75 2.35 6.72
CA SER A 219 13.91 3.74 6.30
C SER A 219 14.95 4.47 7.16
N ALA A 220 14.98 4.23 8.47
CA ALA A 220 15.96 4.81 9.39
C ALA A 220 17.37 4.23 9.18
N PHE A 221 17.46 2.95 8.82
CA PHE A 221 18.71 2.21 8.63
C PHE A 221 18.79 1.51 7.27
N PRO A 222 18.92 2.26 6.15
CA PRO A 222 18.90 1.67 4.80
C PRO A 222 20.01 0.66 4.52
N PHE A 223 21.12 0.71 5.28
CA PHE A 223 22.21 -0.25 5.14
C PHE A 223 21.79 -1.69 5.47
N LEU A 224 20.71 -1.88 6.26
CA LEU A 224 20.16 -3.21 6.54
C LEU A 224 19.75 -3.92 5.25
N LEU A 225 19.22 -3.19 4.27
CA LEU A 225 18.86 -3.75 2.96
C LEU A 225 20.08 -4.21 2.14
N ARG A 226 21.31 -3.90 2.54
CA ARG A 226 22.53 -4.41 1.91
C ARG A 226 23.01 -5.73 2.52
N LEU A 227 22.54 -6.09 3.72
CA LEU A 227 22.95 -7.31 4.41
C LEU A 227 22.48 -8.57 3.66
N PRO A 228 23.29 -9.64 3.58
CA PRO A 228 22.87 -10.89 2.94
C PRO A 228 21.61 -11.50 3.56
N ALA A 229 20.85 -12.27 2.77
CA ALA A 229 19.59 -12.88 3.21
C ALA A 229 19.75 -14.01 4.27
N TRP A 230 20.98 -14.47 4.53
CA TRP A 230 21.29 -15.45 5.57
C TRP A 230 21.46 -14.81 6.96
N VAL A 231 21.62 -13.49 7.04
CA VAL A 231 21.75 -12.78 8.32
C VAL A 231 20.44 -12.86 9.11
N PRO A 232 20.47 -13.14 10.43
CA PRO A 232 19.27 -13.13 11.26
C PRO A 232 18.49 -11.80 11.13
N GLY A 233 17.17 -11.90 10.93
CA GLY A 233 16.31 -10.73 10.67
C GLY A 233 16.20 -10.29 9.21
N MET A 234 16.97 -10.87 8.28
CA MET A 234 16.91 -10.55 6.84
C MET A 234 16.10 -11.57 6.02
N SER A 235 15.25 -12.38 6.67
CA SER A 235 14.29 -13.28 6.00
C SER A 235 13.34 -12.54 5.05
N ILE A 236 13.09 -11.26 5.34
CA ILE A 236 12.30 -10.35 4.50
C ILE A 236 12.77 -10.32 3.04
N LYS A 237 14.08 -10.52 2.79
CA LYS A 237 14.62 -10.55 1.41
C LYS A 237 14.17 -11.78 0.63
N LYS A 238 14.06 -12.94 1.27
CA LYS A 238 13.58 -14.17 0.64
C LYS A 238 12.09 -14.04 0.32
N LYS A 239 11.31 -13.55 1.30
CA LYS A 239 9.88 -13.25 1.15
C LYS A 239 9.65 -12.22 0.04
N ALA A 240 10.46 -11.17 -0.02
CA ALA A 240 10.39 -10.17 -1.07
C ALA A 240 10.69 -10.73 -2.47
N ALA A 241 11.67 -11.63 -2.60
CA ALA A 241 11.95 -12.29 -3.87
C ALA A 241 10.77 -13.14 -4.35
N GLN A 242 10.16 -13.90 -3.43
CA GLN A 242 8.94 -14.67 -3.70
C GLN A 242 7.75 -13.75 -4.08
N SER A 243 7.55 -12.66 -3.33
CA SER A 243 6.54 -11.65 -3.63
C SER A 243 6.70 -11.07 -5.04
N ARG A 244 7.94 -10.76 -5.47
CA ARG A 244 8.20 -10.24 -6.82
C ARG A 244 7.81 -11.22 -7.92
N GLU A 245 8.03 -12.51 -7.70
CA GLU A 245 7.61 -13.55 -8.63
C GLU A 245 6.08 -13.63 -8.72
N TRP A 246 5.39 -13.65 -7.58
CA TRP A 246 3.92 -13.65 -7.56
C TRP A 246 3.32 -12.38 -8.18
N VAL A 247 3.88 -11.21 -7.86
CA VAL A 247 3.50 -9.93 -8.48
C VAL A 247 3.68 -9.96 -9.99
N ARG A 248 4.78 -10.53 -10.49
CA ARG A 248 5.00 -10.65 -11.93
C ARG A 248 3.91 -11.51 -12.57
N ASN A 249 3.57 -12.66 -11.98
CA ASN A 249 2.55 -13.56 -12.50
C ASN A 249 1.15 -12.91 -12.44
N TRP A 250 0.83 -12.25 -11.33
CA TRP A 250 -0.40 -11.46 -11.16
C TRP A 250 -0.55 -10.39 -12.24
N MET A 251 0.53 -9.69 -12.62
CA MET A 251 0.48 -8.69 -13.68
C MET A 251 0.45 -9.30 -15.08
N GLU A 252 1.25 -10.34 -15.32
CA GLU A 252 1.53 -10.86 -16.66
C GLU A 252 0.46 -11.82 -17.16
N ASP A 253 0.08 -12.81 -16.36
CA ASP A 253 -0.75 -13.93 -16.79
C ASP A 253 -2.16 -13.49 -17.25
N PRO A 254 -2.93 -12.69 -16.49
CA PRO A 254 -4.24 -12.22 -16.94
C PRO A 254 -4.13 -11.24 -18.11
N TYR A 255 -3.05 -10.45 -18.18
CA TYR A 255 -2.82 -9.53 -19.28
C TYR A 255 -2.56 -10.27 -20.60
N GLN A 256 -1.71 -11.31 -20.56
CA GLN A 256 -1.42 -12.16 -21.72
C GLN A 256 -2.66 -12.91 -22.20
N LEU A 257 -3.55 -13.34 -21.29
CA LEU A 257 -4.81 -13.96 -21.66
C LEU A 257 -5.68 -13.01 -22.49
N VAL A 258 -5.77 -11.72 -22.10
CA VAL A 258 -6.51 -10.72 -22.87
C VAL A 258 -5.88 -10.53 -24.24
N LEU A 259 -4.55 -10.42 -24.33
CA LEU A 259 -3.86 -10.27 -25.62
C LEU A 259 -4.14 -11.43 -26.58
N ARG A 260 -4.11 -12.68 -26.08
CA ARG A 260 -4.44 -13.87 -26.88
C ARG A 260 -5.88 -13.81 -27.39
N ARG A 261 -6.84 -13.52 -26.52
CA ARG A 261 -8.25 -13.40 -26.93
C ARG A 261 -8.49 -12.26 -27.92
N MET A 262 -7.73 -11.17 -27.82
CA MET A 262 -7.79 -10.08 -28.79
C MET A 262 -7.24 -10.52 -30.15
N ALA A 263 -6.13 -11.26 -30.17
CA ALA A 263 -5.56 -11.83 -31.39
C ALA A 263 -6.50 -12.85 -32.05
N ASP A 264 -7.18 -13.67 -31.24
CA ASP A 264 -8.15 -14.67 -31.68
C ASP A 264 -9.52 -14.06 -32.08
N GLY A 265 -9.73 -12.76 -31.87
CA GLY A 265 -10.99 -12.08 -32.15
C GLY A 265 -12.14 -12.44 -31.20
N THR A 266 -11.85 -13.08 -30.06
CA THR A 266 -12.84 -13.55 -29.07
C THR A 266 -12.95 -12.65 -27.84
N ALA A 267 -12.07 -11.66 -27.68
CA ALA A 267 -12.06 -10.75 -26.53
C ALA A 267 -13.31 -9.87 -26.45
N ARG A 268 -14.03 -9.94 -25.31
CA ARG A 268 -15.11 -9.00 -24.99
C ARG A 268 -14.54 -7.66 -24.51
N SER A 269 -15.42 -6.70 -24.21
CA SER A 269 -15.03 -5.41 -23.62
C SER A 269 -14.69 -5.60 -22.15
N CYS A 270 -13.46 -5.23 -21.79
CA CYS A 270 -12.94 -5.14 -20.43
C CYS A 270 -11.97 -3.95 -20.32
N MET A 271 -11.57 -3.60 -19.10
CA MET A 271 -10.64 -2.48 -18.84
C MET A 271 -9.37 -2.58 -19.70
N VAL A 272 -8.74 -3.77 -19.75
CA VAL A 272 -7.50 -3.96 -20.52
C VAL A 272 -7.76 -3.86 -22.02
N SER A 273 -8.74 -4.58 -22.57
CA SER A 273 -9.01 -4.54 -24.01
C SER A 273 -9.38 -3.14 -24.49
N ASP A 274 -10.16 -2.41 -23.70
CA ASP A 274 -10.64 -1.09 -24.07
C ASP A 274 -9.55 -0.03 -23.93
N ALA A 275 -8.63 -0.19 -22.97
CA ALA A 275 -7.44 0.65 -22.87
C ALA A 275 -6.47 0.37 -24.03
N LEU A 276 -6.26 -0.90 -24.39
CA LEU A 276 -5.39 -1.30 -25.51
C LEU A 276 -5.93 -0.79 -26.86
N ARG A 277 -7.25 -0.82 -27.08
CA ARG A 277 -7.89 -0.25 -28.28
C ARG A 277 -7.74 1.27 -28.39
N ARG A 278 -7.41 1.96 -27.29
CA ARG A 278 -7.26 3.42 -27.21
C ARG A 278 -5.79 3.88 -27.23
N ILE A 279 -4.84 2.94 -27.31
CA ILE A 279 -3.42 3.27 -27.42
C ILE A 279 -3.22 4.20 -28.63
N GLY A 280 -2.67 5.38 -28.37
CA GLY A 280 -2.47 6.45 -29.35
C GLY A 280 -1.08 6.44 -29.98
N THR A 281 -0.58 7.62 -30.35
CA THR A 281 0.77 7.84 -30.94
C THR A 281 1.90 7.88 -29.91
N GLU A 282 1.65 7.63 -28.63
CA GLU A 282 2.71 7.53 -27.62
C GLU A 282 3.50 6.21 -27.76
N ASP A 283 4.64 6.10 -27.08
CA ASP A 283 5.45 4.88 -27.03
C ASP A 283 4.57 3.68 -26.57
N PRO A 284 4.25 2.73 -27.47
CA PRO A 284 3.33 1.64 -27.19
C PRO A 284 3.80 0.75 -26.03
N SER A 285 5.10 0.69 -25.76
CA SER A 285 5.67 -0.10 -24.66
C SER A 285 5.33 0.49 -23.30
N VAL A 286 5.40 1.80 -23.16
CA VAL A 286 5.11 2.53 -21.92
C VAL A 286 3.61 2.50 -21.62
N GLU A 287 2.76 2.66 -22.64
CA GLU A 287 1.31 2.57 -22.47
C GLU A 287 0.88 1.16 -22.07
N SER A 288 1.40 0.13 -22.75
CA SER A 288 1.10 -1.27 -22.42
C SER A 288 1.49 -1.62 -20.98
N GLN A 289 2.68 -1.19 -20.54
CA GLN A 289 3.10 -1.39 -19.15
C GLN A 289 2.18 -0.66 -18.17
N THR A 290 1.78 0.58 -18.48
CA THR A 290 0.88 1.34 -17.59
C THR A 290 -0.51 0.71 -17.49
N ILE A 291 -1.03 0.15 -18.58
CA ILE A 291 -2.31 -0.59 -18.61
C ILE A 291 -2.21 -1.83 -17.71
N LYS A 292 -1.14 -2.61 -17.88
CA LYS A 292 -0.88 -3.82 -17.08
C LYS A 292 -0.85 -3.51 -15.58
N GLU A 293 -0.13 -2.48 -15.18
CA GLU A 293 -0.02 -2.04 -13.78
C GLU A 293 -1.33 -1.48 -13.22
N SER A 294 -2.07 -0.70 -14.03
CA SER A 294 -3.37 -0.14 -13.65
C SER A 294 -4.42 -1.24 -13.44
N ALA A 295 -4.44 -2.24 -14.33
CA ALA A 295 -5.30 -3.41 -14.24
C ALA A 295 -4.98 -4.25 -12.99
N ALA A 296 -3.70 -4.54 -12.73
CA ALA A 296 -3.29 -5.26 -11.53
C ALA A 296 -3.67 -4.48 -10.26
N THR A 297 -3.48 -3.15 -10.26
CA THR A 297 -3.93 -2.31 -9.14
C THR A 297 -5.43 -2.44 -8.87
N ALA A 298 -6.27 -2.53 -9.91
CA ALA A 298 -7.71 -2.66 -9.75
C ALA A 298 -8.10 -3.95 -9.02
N VAL A 299 -7.48 -5.08 -9.37
CA VAL A 299 -7.71 -6.35 -8.69
C VAL A 299 -7.17 -6.32 -7.26
N GLY A 300 -6.01 -5.70 -7.04
CA GLY A 300 -5.40 -5.65 -5.71
C GLY A 300 -6.19 -4.80 -4.71
N GLY A 301 -6.79 -3.70 -5.19
CA GLY A 301 -7.64 -2.82 -4.38
C GLY A 301 -8.95 -3.49 -3.95
N GLU A 302 -9.53 -4.36 -4.79
CA GLU A 302 -10.71 -5.14 -4.44
C GLU A 302 -10.42 -6.11 -3.28
N TYR A 303 -9.35 -6.88 -3.39
CA TYR A 303 -8.98 -7.87 -2.39
C TYR A 303 -8.65 -7.22 -1.03
N GLN A 304 -7.92 -6.11 -1.03
CA GLN A 304 -7.63 -5.34 0.19
C GLN A 304 -8.91 -4.83 0.89
N SER A 305 -9.88 -4.35 0.09
CA SER A 305 -11.16 -3.84 0.62
C SER A 305 -11.98 -4.97 1.24
N ASN A 306 -12.00 -6.15 0.62
CA ASN A 306 -12.72 -7.31 1.12
C ASN A 306 -12.13 -7.85 2.43
N ILE A 307 -10.80 -8.00 2.52
CA ILE A 307 -10.15 -8.38 3.79
C ILE A 307 -10.52 -7.41 4.91
N ALA A 308 -10.53 -6.10 4.62
CA ALA A 308 -10.86 -5.09 5.62
C ALA A 308 -12.30 -5.24 6.14
N CYS A 309 -13.27 -5.50 5.24
CA CYS A 309 -14.67 -5.73 5.61
C CYS A 309 -14.90 -7.05 6.36
N TYR A 310 -14.11 -8.10 6.10
CA TYR A 310 -14.26 -9.38 6.79
C TYR A 310 -13.66 -9.40 8.20
N ASN A 311 -12.66 -8.55 8.46
CA ASN A 311 -11.98 -8.46 9.75
C ASN A 311 -12.50 -7.33 10.65
N SER A 312 -13.46 -6.52 10.18
CA SER A 312 -14.14 -5.45 10.94
C SER A 312 -15.43 -5.95 11.59
#